data_AF-A0A920G6T5-F1
#
_entry.id   AF-A0A920G6T5-F1
#
_cell.length_a   1.000
_cell.length_b   1.000
_cell.length_c   1.000
_cell.angle_alpha   90.00
_cell.angle_beta   90.00
_cell.angle_gamma   90.00
#
_symmetry.space_group_name_H-M   'P 1'
#
loop_
_entity.id
_entity.type
_entity.pdbx_description
1 polymer ?
#
loop_
_entity_poly.entity_id
_entity_poly.type
_entity_poly.pdbx_seq_one_letter_code
_entity_poly.pdbx_strand_id
1 'polypeptide(L)'
;MKLKFINYLFVLAFLFVSCDDTDDAASSEPLLGLYTISSSVLTSDAVSANGAATVASGTDITSTIVTSFLAEIQCQGSANKAIEVANNNKINFVCRFEDKKQDQGSWLLNDSRSEFTMTLLIQGNLVPLKLTGLQETANSISGNVQSIPVPPTLLASVNPDFANVSDPAVLISIDITLERLN
;
A
#
# COMPACT_ATOMS: atom_id res chain seq x y z
N MET A 1 55.24 -68.22 17.28
CA MET A 1 54.15 -68.79 16.45
C MET A 1 52.83 -68.66 17.21
N LYS A 2 51.93 -67.80 16.71
CA LYS A 2 50.44 -67.79 16.86
C LYS A 2 49.93 -66.36 16.64
N LEU A 3 49.45 -66.08 15.42
CA LEU A 3 48.54 -64.98 15.14
C LEU A 3 47.15 -65.31 15.69
N LYS A 4 46.45 -64.31 16.24
CA LYS A 4 44.98 -64.21 16.15
C LYS A 4 44.57 -62.74 16.03
N PHE A 5 43.80 -62.48 14.98
CA PHE A 5 43.10 -61.23 14.65
C PHE A 5 42.10 -60.84 15.74
N ILE A 6 41.80 -59.54 15.87
CA ILE A 6 40.42 -59.02 15.93
C ILE A 6 40.37 -57.49 15.76
N ASN A 7 39.48 -57.07 14.86
CA ASN A 7 38.96 -55.74 14.57
C ASN A 7 38.77 -54.83 15.79
N TYR A 8 39.13 -53.55 15.69
CA TYR A 8 38.29 -52.45 16.20
C TYR A 8 38.43 -51.19 15.32
N LEU A 9 37.39 -51.03 14.50
CA LEU A 9 36.69 -49.83 14.04
C LEU A 9 37.19 -48.46 14.53
N PHE A 10 37.57 -47.63 13.55
CA PHE A 10 37.15 -46.24 13.32
C PHE A 10 36.38 -45.53 14.45
N VAL A 11 36.91 -44.39 14.90
CA VAL A 11 36.13 -43.14 15.02
C VAL A 11 37.04 -41.98 14.63
N LEU A 12 36.91 -41.54 13.37
CA LEU A 12 37.29 -40.20 12.96
C LEU A 12 36.46 -39.23 13.81
N ALA A 13 37.09 -38.42 14.64
CA ALA A 13 36.46 -37.25 15.24
C ALA A 13 36.21 -36.23 14.11
N PHE A 14 35.11 -36.41 13.38
CA PHE A 14 34.54 -35.37 12.56
C PHE A 14 34.14 -34.23 13.50
N LEU A 15 34.83 -33.12 13.33
CA LEU A 15 34.44 -31.79 13.78
C LEU A 15 33.04 -31.51 13.25
N PHE A 16 32.01 -31.81 14.03
CA PHE A 16 30.70 -31.17 13.89
C PHE A 16 30.82 -29.75 14.47
N VAL A 17 31.48 -28.87 13.73
CA VAL A 17 31.12 -27.45 13.76
C VAL A 17 29.76 -27.39 13.08
N SER A 18 28.72 -27.55 13.90
CA SER A 18 27.36 -27.17 13.53
C SER A 18 27.39 -25.65 13.30
N CYS A 19 27.56 -25.23 12.05
CA CYS A 19 27.03 -23.93 11.63
C CYS A 19 25.53 -24.01 11.86
N ASP A 20 25.10 -23.34 12.92
CA ASP A 20 23.69 -23.05 13.18
C ASP A 20 23.25 -22.02 12.13
N ASP A 21 23.02 -22.49 10.90
CA ASP A 21 22.35 -21.73 9.85
C ASP A 21 20.85 -21.71 10.18
N THR A 22 20.47 -20.87 11.14
CA THR A 22 19.08 -20.39 11.28
C THR A 22 19.05 -18.90 11.52
N ASP A 23 19.65 -18.15 10.58
CA ASP A 23 19.27 -16.76 10.32
C ASP A 23 18.35 -16.71 9.09
N ASP A 24 17.26 -17.49 9.11
CA ASP A 24 16.06 -17.15 8.34
C ASP A 24 15.14 -16.32 9.22
N ALA A 25 15.63 -15.14 9.65
CA ALA A 25 14.74 -14.02 9.79
C ALA A 25 14.19 -13.79 8.38
N ALA A 26 13.07 -14.43 8.04
CA ALA A 26 12.31 -14.12 6.85
C ALA A 26 12.24 -12.61 6.79
N SER A 27 12.98 -12.01 5.83
CA SER A 27 13.08 -10.56 5.70
C SER A 27 11.66 -10.07 5.53
N SER A 28 11.03 -9.64 6.62
CA SER A 28 9.63 -9.25 6.62
C SER A 28 9.56 -8.07 5.69
N GLU A 29 8.84 -8.22 4.58
CA GLU A 29 8.78 -7.19 3.54
C GLU A 29 8.56 -5.82 4.20
N PRO A 30 9.51 -4.87 4.06
CA PRO A 30 9.49 -3.62 4.80
C PRO A 30 8.22 -2.81 4.60
N LEU A 31 7.47 -3.01 3.50
CA LEU A 31 6.21 -2.33 3.22
C LEU A 31 5.01 -2.90 3.98
N LEU A 32 5.11 -4.07 4.60
CA LEU A 32 4.00 -4.67 5.32
C LEU A 32 3.61 -3.85 6.55
N GLY A 33 2.32 -3.69 6.78
CA GLY A 33 1.82 -2.99 7.95
C GLY A 33 0.50 -2.26 7.73
N LEU A 34 0.12 -1.48 8.74
CA LEU A 34 -1.06 -0.62 8.72
C LEU A 34 -0.67 0.81 8.40
N TYR A 35 -1.45 1.46 7.54
CA TYR A 35 -1.20 2.82 7.08
C TYR A 35 -2.45 3.68 7.12
N THR A 36 -2.24 4.99 7.28
CA THR A 36 -3.21 6.02 6.95
C THR A 36 -2.70 6.83 5.76
N ILE A 37 -3.60 7.45 5.01
CA ILE A 37 -3.20 8.45 4.01
C ILE A 37 -2.99 9.76 4.77
N SER A 38 -1.73 10.17 4.95
CA SER A 38 -1.38 11.39 5.69
C SER A 38 -1.29 12.62 4.80
N SER A 39 -1.05 12.43 3.50
CA SER A 39 -1.01 13.51 2.50
C SER A 39 -1.40 13.00 1.12
N SER A 40 -2.16 13.80 0.38
CA SER A 40 -2.50 13.63 -1.03
C SER A 40 -2.65 15.00 -1.68
N VAL A 41 -1.63 15.45 -2.42
CA VAL A 41 -1.59 16.79 -3.04
C VAL A 41 -1.61 16.66 -4.55
N LEU A 42 -2.44 17.46 -5.23
CA LEU A 42 -2.49 17.48 -6.69
C LEU A 42 -1.17 17.94 -7.30
N THR A 43 -0.64 17.19 -8.27
CA THR A 43 0.57 17.55 -9.03
C THR A 43 0.27 18.19 -10.38
N SER A 44 -0.99 18.13 -10.80
CA SER A 44 -1.51 18.81 -11.99
C SER A 44 -2.91 19.34 -11.69
N ASP A 45 -3.34 20.35 -12.44
CA ASP A 45 -4.72 20.84 -12.33
C ASP A 45 -5.70 19.71 -12.68
N ALA A 46 -6.73 19.56 -11.84
CA ALA A 46 -7.86 18.69 -12.11
C ALA A 46 -8.95 19.52 -12.78
N VAL A 47 -9.21 19.27 -14.06
CA VAL A 47 -10.08 20.11 -14.90
C VAL A 47 -11.23 19.27 -15.43
N SER A 48 -12.46 19.79 -15.35
CA SER A 48 -13.60 19.15 -16.02
C SER A 48 -13.42 19.17 -17.54
N ALA A 49 -13.98 18.22 -18.27
CA ALA A 49 -13.79 18.08 -19.71
C ALA A 49 -14.21 19.33 -20.50
N ASN A 50 -15.18 20.08 -19.99
CA ASN A 50 -15.64 21.36 -20.56
C ASN A 50 -14.93 22.61 -19.99
N GLY A 51 -14.01 22.45 -19.04
CA GLY A 51 -13.30 23.55 -18.39
C GLY A 51 -14.15 24.38 -17.41
N ALA A 52 -15.37 23.95 -17.08
CA ALA A 52 -16.27 24.68 -16.19
C ALA A 52 -15.86 24.63 -14.72
N ALA A 53 -15.15 23.57 -14.30
CA ALA A 53 -14.65 23.42 -12.95
C ALA A 53 -13.16 23.07 -12.97
N THR A 54 -12.40 23.60 -12.01
CA THR A 54 -10.97 23.34 -11.88
C THR A 54 -10.57 23.31 -10.41
N VAL A 55 -9.72 22.34 -10.04
CA VAL A 55 -8.93 22.38 -8.81
C VAL A 55 -7.47 22.54 -9.23
N ALA A 56 -6.82 23.59 -8.73
CA ALA A 56 -5.43 23.86 -9.08
C ALA A 56 -4.47 22.81 -8.52
N SER A 57 -3.38 22.57 -9.23
CA SER A 57 -2.19 21.90 -8.71
C SER A 57 -1.71 22.52 -7.38
N GLY A 58 -1.12 21.71 -6.52
CA GLY A 58 -0.73 22.08 -5.16
C GLY A 58 -1.88 22.05 -4.14
N THR A 59 -3.12 21.80 -4.56
CA THR A 59 -4.24 21.66 -3.62
C THR A 59 -4.17 20.33 -2.88
N ASP A 60 -4.30 20.39 -1.56
CA ASP A 60 -4.44 19.23 -0.68
C ASP A 60 -5.86 18.67 -0.79
N ILE A 61 -5.95 17.39 -1.18
CA ILE A 61 -7.21 16.64 -1.30
C ILE A 61 -7.23 15.40 -0.39
N THR A 62 -6.39 15.38 0.64
CA THR A 62 -6.21 14.23 1.55
C THR A 62 -7.52 13.78 2.17
N SER A 63 -8.29 14.71 2.75
CA SER A 63 -9.57 14.39 3.41
C SER A 63 -10.57 13.77 2.45
N THR A 64 -10.61 14.27 1.21
CA THR A 64 -11.44 13.78 0.12
C THR A 64 -11.05 12.36 -0.27
N ILE A 65 -9.76 12.10 -0.52
CA ILE A 65 -9.25 10.77 -0.88
C ILE A 65 -9.48 9.77 0.24
N VAL A 66 -9.16 10.12 1.49
CA VAL A 66 -9.42 9.26 2.66
C VAL A 66 -10.90 8.88 2.74
N THR A 67 -11.79 9.87 2.61
CA THR A 67 -13.23 9.65 2.70
C THR A 67 -13.72 8.72 1.60
N SER A 68 -13.29 8.96 0.35
CA SER A 68 -13.74 8.18 -0.81
C SER A 68 -13.13 6.77 -0.85
N PHE A 69 -11.81 6.64 -0.61
CA PHE A 69 -11.13 5.35 -0.67
C PHE A 69 -11.61 4.45 0.46
N LEU A 70 -11.64 4.95 1.69
CA LEU A 70 -12.03 4.16 2.85
C LEU A 70 -13.54 4.18 3.10
N ALA A 71 -14.36 4.62 2.13
CA ALA A 71 -15.82 4.70 2.26
C ALA A 71 -16.46 3.33 2.49
N GLU A 72 -15.89 2.27 1.91
CA GLU A 72 -16.51 0.94 1.91
C GLU A 72 -16.49 0.27 3.29
N ILE A 73 -15.45 0.53 4.08
CA ILE A 73 -15.40 0.02 5.45
C ILE A 73 -16.13 0.97 6.40
N GLN A 74 -17.08 0.42 7.16
CA GLN A 74 -17.79 1.14 8.22
C GLN A 74 -17.15 0.83 9.56
N CYS A 75 -16.48 1.81 10.18
CA CYS A 75 -15.89 1.72 11.51
C CYS A 75 -16.66 2.62 12.47
N GLN A 76 -16.57 2.38 13.78
CA GLN A 76 -17.16 3.22 14.82
C GLN A 76 -16.60 4.65 14.81
N GLY A 77 -15.39 4.86 14.27
CA GLY A 77 -14.80 6.17 14.04
C GLY A 77 -14.01 6.23 12.73
N SER A 78 -14.12 7.32 11.99
CA SER A 78 -13.40 7.51 10.72
C SER A 78 -11.88 7.50 10.90
N ALA A 79 -11.37 8.01 12.03
CA ALA A 79 -9.95 7.99 12.37
C ALA A 79 -9.39 6.58 12.66
N ASN A 80 -10.26 5.58 12.84
CA ASN A 80 -9.85 4.20 13.09
C ASN A 80 -9.65 3.42 11.79
N LYS A 81 -10.06 3.98 10.64
CA LYS A 81 -9.87 3.35 9.33
C LYS A 81 -8.39 3.34 8.98
N ALA A 82 -7.90 2.23 8.46
CA ALA A 82 -6.53 2.10 7.96
C ALA A 82 -6.49 1.18 6.73
N ILE A 83 -5.37 1.27 6.01
CA ILE A 83 -5.02 0.41 4.88
C ILE A 83 -3.98 -0.59 5.39
N GLU A 84 -4.28 -1.87 5.29
CA GLU A 84 -3.33 -2.95 5.57
C GLU A 84 -2.66 -3.40 4.27
N VAL A 85 -1.34 -3.30 4.22
CA VAL A 85 -0.50 -3.98 3.23
C VAL A 85 -0.12 -5.33 3.81
N ALA A 86 -0.84 -6.39 3.40
CA ALA A 86 -0.73 -7.72 4.00
C ALA A 86 0.30 -8.60 3.29
N ASN A 87 0.89 -9.54 4.03
CA ASN A 87 1.95 -10.44 3.56
C ASN A 87 1.54 -11.44 2.46
N ASN A 88 0.24 -11.56 2.19
CA ASN A 88 -0.34 -12.43 1.17
C ASN A 88 -0.73 -11.66 -0.11
N ASN A 89 -0.06 -10.52 -0.36
CA ASN A 89 -0.26 -9.62 -1.49
C ASN A 89 -1.65 -8.98 -1.53
N LYS A 90 -2.36 -8.94 -0.41
CA LYS A 90 -3.67 -8.28 -0.30
C LYS A 90 -3.55 -6.88 0.26
N ILE A 91 -4.44 -6.01 -0.21
CA ILE A 91 -4.77 -4.78 0.48
C ILE A 91 -6.08 -5.00 1.21
N ASN A 92 -6.11 -4.77 2.52
CA ASN A 92 -7.36 -4.73 3.27
C ASN A 92 -7.63 -3.32 3.75
N PHE A 93 -8.90 -2.92 3.83
CA PHE A 93 -9.28 -1.85 4.73
C PHE A 93 -9.60 -2.45 6.09
N VAL A 94 -9.14 -1.80 7.15
CA VAL A 94 -9.29 -2.29 8.52
C VAL A 94 -9.81 -1.20 9.44
N CYS A 95 -10.55 -1.60 10.46
CA CYS A 95 -10.88 -0.75 11.60
C CYS A 95 -9.90 -1.10 12.72
N ARG A 96 -8.89 -0.28 12.99
CA ARG A 96 -7.73 -0.65 13.86
C ARG A 96 -8.06 -1.20 15.24
N PHE A 97 -9.14 -0.72 15.83
CA PHE A 97 -9.55 -1.08 17.20
C PHE A 97 -10.82 -1.94 17.21
N GLU A 98 -11.20 -2.46 16.04
CA GLU A 98 -12.32 -3.37 15.86
C GLU A 98 -11.77 -4.63 15.17
N ASP A 99 -12.26 -5.82 15.49
CA ASP A 99 -11.88 -7.03 14.75
C ASP A 99 -12.63 -7.07 13.41
N LYS A 100 -12.36 -6.07 12.57
CA LYS A 100 -13.07 -5.84 11.31
C LYS A 100 -12.10 -5.46 10.20
N LYS A 101 -12.14 -6.26 9.14
CA LYS A 101 -11.36 -6.07 7.91
C LYS A 101 -12.19 -6.38 6.69
N GLN A 102 -11.84 -5.76 5.57
CA GLN A 102 -12.43 -5.98 4.27
C GLN A 102 -11.34 -6.10 3.22
N ASP A 103 -11.38 -7.17 2.43
CA ASP A 103 -10.47 -7.36 1.29
C ASP A 103 -10.79 -6.34 0.20
N GLN A 104 -9.81 -5.52 -0.15
CA GLN A 104 -9.95 -4.40 -1.08
C GLN A 104 -8.95 -4.47 -2.22
N GLY A 105 -8.46 -5.67 -2.52
CA GLY A 105 -7.64 -5.93 -3.69
C GLY A 105 -6.22 -6.33 -3.30
N SER A 106 -5.25 -5.86 -4.08
CA SER A 106 -3.89 -6.41 -4.03
C SER A 106 -2.82 -5.35 -4.16
N TRP A 107 -1.59 -5.74 -3.83
CA TRP A 107 -0.42 -4.93 -4.07
C TRP A 107 0.70 -5.72 -4.73
N LEU A 108 1.58 -4.98 -5.42
CA LEU A 108 2.79 -5.48 -6.06
C LEU A 108 3.89 -4.42 -5.92
N LEU A 109 5.10 -4.88 -5.61
CA LEU A 109 6.31 -4.09 -5.66
C LEU A 109 7.17 -4.60 -6.82
N ASN A 110 7.70 -3.70 -7.64
CA ASN A 110 8.59 -4.10 -8.73
C ASN A 110 9.99 -4.49 -8.22
N ASP A 111 10.75 -5.24 -9.03
CA ASP A 111 12.06 -5.79 -8.64
C ASP A 111 13.07 -4.71 -8.24
N SER A 112 13.00 -3.51 -8.85
CA SER A 112 13.88 -2.38 -8.52
C SER A 112 13.41 -1.56 -7.31
N ARG A 113 12.31 -1.95 -6.66
CA ARG A 113 11.68 -1.22 -5.53
C ARG A 113 11.49 0.28 -5.80
N SER A 114 11.15 0.61 -7.04
CA SER A 114 10.91 2.00 -7.48
C SER A 114 9.44 2.27 -7.77
N GLU A 115 8.63 1.20 -7.85
CA GLU A 115 7.21 1.26 -8.15
C GLU A 115 6.41 0.34 -7.23
N PHE A 116 5.49 0.93 -6.47
CA PHE A 116 4.52 0.21 -5.65
C PHE A 116 3.13 0.38 -6.27
N THR A 117 2.52 -0.74 -6.68
CA THR A 117 1.20 -0.72 -7.31
C THR A 117 0.18 -1.32 -6.35
N MET A 118 -0.83 -0.54 -5.98
CA MET A 118 -2.03 -1.04 -5.31
C MET A 118 -3.15 -1.14 -6.34
N THR A 119 -3.79 -2.30 -6.47
CA THR A 119 -5.02 -2.42 -7.26
C THR A 119 -6.17 -2.49 -6.27
N LEU A 120 -6.90 -1.38 -6.13
CA LEU A 120 -7.95 -1.25 -5.12
C LEU A 120 -9.33 -1.53 -5.72
N LEU A 121 -10.15 -2.30 -5.02
CA LEU A 121 -11.58 -2.40 -5.33
C LEU A 121 -12.29 -1.22 -4.66
N ILE A 122 -12.76 -0.25 -5.45
CA ILE A 122 -13.47 0.93 -4.96
C ILE A 122 -14.81 1.03 -5.68
N GLN A 123 -15.89 0.96 -4.93
CA GLN A 123 -17.29 0.96 -5.38
C GLN A 123 -17.55 -0.07 -6.48
N GLY A 124 -16.93 -1.25 -6.35
CA GLY A 124 -17.02 -2.33 -7.33
C GLY A 124 -16.13 -2.18 -8.56
N ASN A 125 -15.31 -1.13 -8.67
CA ASN A 125 -14.37 -0.92 -9.76
C ASN A 125 -12.93 -1.18 -9.31
N LEU A 126 -12.13 -1.81 -10.15
CA LEU A 126 -10.69 -1.97 -9.90
C LEU A 126 -9.96 -0.70 -10.33
N VAL A 127 -9.34 -0.02 -9.36
CA VAL A 127 -8.59 1.22 -9.54
C VAL A 127 -7.11 0.92 -9.28
N PRO A 128 -6.27 0.87 -10.33
CA PRO A 128 -4.83 0.73 -10.16
C PRO A 128 -4.22 2.07 -9.73
N LEU A 129 -3.52 2.05 -8.60
CA LEU A 129 -2.73 3.15 -8.07
C LEU A 129 -1.26 2.75 -8.16
N LYS A 130 -0.60 3.24 -9.21
CA LYS A 130 0.82 3.01 -9.42
C LYS A 130 1.62 4.18 -8.83
N LEU A 131 2.23 3.96 -7.67
CA LEU A 131 3.14 4.92 -7.04
C LEU A 131 4.51 4.76 -7.71
N THR A 132 4.92 5.80 -8.43
CA THR A 132 6.24 5.92 -9.06
C THR A 132 7.13 6.83 -8.23
N GLY A 133 8.45 6.70 -8.39
CA GLY A 133 9.41 7.45 -7.57
C GLY A 133 9.32 7.07 -6.09
N LEU A 134 9.00 5.80 -5.81
CA LEU A 134 8.74 5.25 -4.49
C LEU A 134 9.83 5.68 -3.49
N GLN A 135 9.41 6.33 -2.41
CA GLN A 135 10.24 6.63 -1.25
C GLN A 135 9.72 5.82 -0.06
N GLU A 136 10.56 4.94 0.46
CA GLU A 136 10.26 4.12 1.62
C GLU A 136 11.07 4.60 2.82
N THR A 137 10.40 4.81 3.95
CA THR A 137 11.06 5.03 5.24
C THR A 137 10.54 4.03 6.26
N ALA A 138 11.13 4.01 7.46
CA ALA A 138 10.62 3.18 8.55
C ALA A 138 9.14 3.47 8.90
N ASN A 139 8.66 4.68 8.62
CA ASN A 139 7.36 5.18 9.04
C ASN A 139 6.45 5.57 7.88
N SER A 140 6.88 5.47 6.62
CA SER A 140 6.07 5.96 5.51
C SER A 140 6.41 5.34 4.17
N ILE A 141 5.41 5.33 3.28
CA ILE A 141 5.55 5.05 1.86
C ILE A 141 5.01 6.27 1.12
N SER A 142 5.78 6.84 0.21
CA SER A 142 5.30 7.94 -0.63
C SER A 142 5.71 7.80 -2.08
N GLY A 143 4.96 8.43 -2.97
CA GLY A 143 5.27 8.45 -4.39
C GLY A 143 4.26 9.25 -5.18
N ASN A 144 4.50 9.34 -6.48
CA ASN A 144 3.64 10.02 -7.42
C ASN A 144 2.71 9.03 -8.12
N VAL A 145 1.41 9.33 -8.15
CA VAL A 145 0.41 8.58 -8.90
C VAL A 145 -0.19 9.48 -9.97
N GLN A 146 -0.16 9.05 -11.22
CA GLN A 146 -0.62 9.85 -12.35
C GLN A 146 -1.92 9.31 -12.94
N SER A 147 -2.74 10.23 -13.45
CA SER A 147 -3.91 9.93 -14.29
C SER A 147 -4.91 8.95 -13.66
N ILE A 148 -5.21 9.13 -12.36
CA ILE A 148 -6.26 8.37 -11.68
C ILE A 148 -7.62 8.91 -12.15
N PRO A 149 -8.50 8.09 -12.74
CA PRO A 149 -9.87 8.50 -13.01
C PRO A 149 -10.66 8.54 -11.70
N VAL A 150 -11.21 9.69 -11.35
CA VAL A 150 -12.11 9.84 -10.19
C VAL A 150 -13.46 10.40 -10.61
N PRO A 151 -14.55 10.03 -9.93
CA PRO A 151 -15.84 10.69 -10.13
C PRO A 151 -15.73 12.20 -9.84
N PRO A 152 -16.34 13.10 -10.64
CA PRO A 152 -16.29 14.53 -10.37
C PRO A 152 -16.77 14.90 -8.96
N THR A 153 -17.78 14.18 -8.45
CA THR A 153 -18.34 14.36 -7.11
C THR A 153 -17.34 14.19 -5.98
N LEU A 154 -16.23 13.48 -6.21
CA LEU A 154 -15.12 13.40 -5.25
C LEU A 154 -14.55 14.81 -4.99
N LEU A 155 -14.28 15.56 -6.06
CA LEU A 155 -13.68 16.90 -5.99
C LEU A 155 -14.65 18.00 -5.53
N ALA A 156 -15.96 17.70 -5.45
CA ALA A 156 -16.99 18.66 -5.02
C ALA A 156 -16.80 19.20 -3.59
N SER A 157 -16.11 18.42 -2.74
CA SER A 157 -15.73 18.84 -1.38
C SER A 157 -14.65 19.93 -1.36
N VAL A 158 -13.90 20.08 -2.44
CA VAL A 158 -12.80 21.04 -2.60
C VAL A 158 -13.22 22.22 -3.46
N ASN A 159 -13.86 21.95 -4.59
CA ASN A 159 -14.52 22.95 -5.42
C ASN A 159 -15.97 22.51 -5.71
N PRO A 160 -16.98 23.20 -5.13
CA PRO A 160 -18.39 22.86 -5.28
C PRO A 160 -18.91 22.79 -6.73
N ASP A 161 -18.25 23.46 -7.69
CA ASP A 161 -18.66 23.43 -9.09
C ASP A 161 -18.63 22.01 -9.68
N PHE A 162 -17.77 21.13 -9.14
CA PHE A 162 -17.73 19.73 -9.52
C PHE A 162 -19.00 18.94 -9.15
N ALA A 163 -19.87 19.44 -8.28
CA ALA A 163 -21.15 18.79 -7.98
C ALA A 163 -22.10 18.74 -9.18
N ASN A 164 -21.93 19.67 -10.14
CA ASN A 164 -22.77 19.78 -11.34
C ASN A 164 -22.06 19.30 -12.61
N VAL A 165 -20.82 18.80 -12.50
CA VAL A 165 -20.05 18.27 -13.61
C VAL A 165 -20.57 16.87 -13.97
N SER A 166 -20.96 16.69 -15.23
CA SER A 166 -21.50 15.43 -15.76
C SER A 166 -20.45 14.52 -16.41
N ASP A 167 -19.17 14.84 -16.24
CA ASP A 167 -18.08 14.04 -16.81
C ASP A 167 -18.11 12.63 -16.23
N PRO A 168 -17.82 11.58 -17.03
CA PRO A 168 -17.74 10.22 -16.50
C PRO A 168 -16.61 10.06 -15.48
N ALA A 169 -15.51 10.79 -15.66
CA ALA A 169 -14.39 10.88 -14.72
C ALA A 169 -13.59 12.17 -14.98
N VAL A 170 -12.93 12.65 -13.93
CA VAL A 170 -11.87 13.66 -14.00
C VAL A 170 -10.56 12.94 -13.70
N LEU A 171 -9.52 13.21 -14.49
CA LEU A 171 -8.19 12.65 -14.25
C LEU A 171 -7.46 13.51 -13.23
N ILE A 172 -6.97 12.88 -12.17
CA ILE A 172 -6.11 13.53 -11.17
C ILE A 172 -4.73 12.88 -11.15
N SER A 173 -3.72 13.70 -10.86
CA SER A 173 -2.38 13.23 -10.53
C SER A 173 -2.01 13.76 -9.16
N ILE A 174 -1.46 12.93 -8.30
CA ILE A 174 -1.21 13.25 -6.90
C ILE A 174 0.16 12.77 -6.45
N ASP A 175 0.77 13.52 -5.54
CA ASP A 175 1.78 13.00 -4.63
C ASP A 175 1.07 12.51 -3.38
N ILE A 176 1.21 11.23 -3.06
CA ILE A 176 0.55 10.56 -1.94
C ILE A 176 1.58 10.08 -0.92
N THR A 177 1.25 10.20 0.36
CA THR A 177 2.01 9.62 1.47
C THR A 177 1.09 8.75 2.32
N LEU A 178 1.49 7.49 2.49
CA LEU A 178 0.95 6.54 3.43
C LEU A 178 1.84 6.55 4.67
N GLU A 179 1.32 7.03 5.80
CA GLU A 179 2.02 7.01 7.08
C GLU A 179 1.69 5.74 7.83
N ARG A 180 2.72 5.06 8.33
CA ARG A 180 2.60 3.83 9.10
C ARG A 180 1.97 4.13 10.45
N LEU A 181 1.01 3.28 10.81
CA LEU A 181 0.32 3.32 12.08
C LEU A 181 0.93 2.28 13.01
N ASN A 182 1.38 2.74 14.18
CA ASN A 182 1.83 1.89 15.28
C ASN A 182 0.67 1.21 16.01
#